data_AF-A0A1Q8DJ16-F1
#
_entry.id   AF-A0A1Q8DJ16-F1
#
_cell.length_a   1.000
_cell.length_b   1.000
_cell.length_c   1.000
_cell.angle_alpha   90.00
_cell.angle_beta   90.00
_cell.angle_gamma   90.00
#
_symmetry.space_group_name_H-M   'P 1'
#
loop_
_entity.id
_entity.type
_entity.pdbx_description
1 polymer ?
#
loop_
_entity_poly.entity_id
_entity_poly.type
_entity_poly.pdbx_seq_one_letter_code
_entity_poly.pdbx_strand_id
1 'polypeptide(L)'
;MTQKGVADTNKTLFVGAHYDSAVAYPNYQNLEALDDNASGSGVLTELTRNLNGIDTEHNIQFVAFGAEEGGLNGSKAFVDQLTDEEKSTALGMINLDSLITGDKMYANAGRNAYDDDGNEVAANVGLRENALRIAKELGITLEVNPAIIAPGTTEPYEPYGVGCCSDQESFDNVMPVVGFEATNWALGPDYDGYTQTENPNIPGGYTWHNPELDNEEVLIAAFGEERITQRMRDYSRIISRLIVEQTNADIIATNKSALNLQNRMGAALKDSATDSHSAILERANALALPAIDNNDTFDASRAQVWVDGSQSYVDSDNVQEGARANIGIYGEYVVQPSWRVGAGLKAANHNNKNVENGIKKDTSYGIQAYSLLGGKNTAWWNTTSVSLSKHDLDVNSTVRLDGNNGINIINNSERGNTDADVFSAYNELGYNFLIKKNIAHGAFLGLNYIDTDIDGYTSGNANSRTALKIDSTSSEAWDSEIGYQLQYGFDLMGTPAKLQSKLAYVHVIEDGLVDRLSTRSFADGQKRDISITQADKDDDYGRFELSVSNKVDNNVYAYLNGDTTFARDDKDSSVQLGLQYQF
;
A
#
# COMPACT_ATOMS: atom_id res chain seq x y z
N MET A 1 -25.65 -16.44 -2.09
CA MET A 1 -24.24 -16.75 -2.41
C MET A 1 -23.40 -16.41 -1.18
N THR A 2 -22.44 -17.25 -0.80
CA THR A 2 -21.56 -16.98 0.35
C THR A 2 -20.13 -16.81 -0.13
N GLN A 3 -19.54 -15.65 0.13
CA GLN A 3 -18.12 -15.41 0.01
C GLN A 3 -17.47 -15.67 1.36
N LYS A 4 -16.56 -16.64 1.42
CA LYS A 4 -15.86 -16.97 2.65
C LYS A 4 -14.74 -15.98 2.92
N GLY A 5 -14.62 -15.55 4.17
CA GLY A 5 -13.49 -14.77 4.63
C GLY A 5 -12.21 -15.62 4.65
N VAL A 6 -11.06 -14.97 4.58
CA VAL A 6 -9.74 -15.62 4.68
C VAL A 6 -9.40 -16.03 6.11
N ALA A 7 -10.11 -15.50 7.11
CA ALA A 7 -9.99 -15.87 8.51
C ALA A 7 -11.25 -16.63 8.97
N ASP A 8 -11.05 -17.61 9.84
CA ASP A 8 -12.13 -18.39 10.43
C ASP A 8 -12.66 -17.71 11.70
N THR A 9 -13.45 -16.64 11.52
CA THR A 9 -13.96 -15.82 12.62
C THR A 9 -15.39 -16.18 13.06
N ASN A 10 -16.06 -17.09 12.33
CA ASN A 10 -17.51 -17.35 12.41
C ASN A 10 -18.41 -16.12 12.26
N LYS A 11 -17.88 -14.97 11.84
CA LYS A 11 -18.67 -13.75 11.62
C LYS A 11 -19.15 -13.65 10.18
N THR A 12 -20.37 -13.17 10.01
CA THR A 12 -21.00 -13.01 8.70
C THR A 12 -21.70 -11.66 8.61
N LEU A 13 -21.46 -10.92 7.53
CA LEU A 13 -22.27 -9.79 7.11
C LEU A 13 -23.32 -10.29 6.11
N PHE A 14 -24.59 -10.06 6.40
CA PHE A 14 -25.68 -10.37 5.49
C PHE A 14 -25.98 -9.15 4.62
N VAL A 15 -26.17 -9.37 3.33
CA VAL A 15 -26.51 -8.31 2.36
C VAL A 15 -27.62 -8.84 1.48
N GLY A 16 -28.75 -8.15 1.38
CA GLY A 16 -29.87 -8.65 0.62
C GLY A 16 -30.85 -7.61 0.11
N ALA A 17 -31.72 -8.11 -0.74
CA ALA A 17 -32.85 -7.44 -1.37
C ALA A 17 -33.87 -8.52 -1.72
N HIS A 18 -35.15 -8.19 -1.84
CA HIS A 18 -36.07 -9.15 -2.47
C HIS A 18 -35.96 -9.09 -4.00
N TYR A 19 -36.25 -10.24 -4.62
CA TYR A 19 -36.28 -10.41 -6.07
C TYR A 19 -37.65 -10.84 -6.59
N ASP A 20 -38.63 -11.00 -5.70
CA ASP A 20 -40.04 -11.12 -6.09
C ASP A 20 -40.68 -9.76 -6.32
N SER A 21 -41.89 -9.80 -6.86
CA SER A 21 -42.74 -8.63 -7.07
C SER A 21 -44.18 -8.96 -6.74
N ALA A 22 -45.00 -7.93 -6.58
CA ALA A 22 -46.42 -8.03 -6.24
C ALA A 22 -47.32 -8.72 -7.32
N VAL A 23 -46.76 -9.36 -8.35
CA VAL A 23 -47.52 -10.07 -9.42
C VAL A 23 -48.43 -11.18 -8.90
N ALA A 24 -48.25 -11.65 -7.66
CA ALA A 24 -49.14 -12.60 -7.01
C ALA A 24 -50.53 -12.03 -6.73
N TYR A 25 -50.70 -10.70 -6.68
CA TYR A 25 -51.99 -10.05 -6.53
C TYR A 25 -52.71 -9.93 -7.89
N PRO A 26 -54.02 -10.24 -7.98
CA PRO A 26 -54.73 -10.36 -9.25
C PRO A 26 -54.71 -9.14 -10.18
N ASN A 27 -54.48 -7.94 -9.63
CA ASN A 27 -54.51 -6.67 -10.36
C ASN A 27 -53.13 -6.19 -10.83
N TYR A 28 -52.04 -6.90 -10.49
CA TYR A 28 -50.66 -6.45 -10.76
C TYR A 28 -49.98 -7.28 -11.86
N GLN A 29 -50.74 -7.69 -12.87
CA GLN A 29 -50.20 -8.44 -14.01
C GLN A 29 -49.24 -7.59 -14.83
N ASN A 30 -48.14 -8.19 -15.30
CA ASN A 30 -47.06 -7.53 -16.06
C ASN A 30 -46.33 -6.40 -15.31
N LEU A 31 -46.33 -6.42 -13.98
CA LEU A 31 -45.49 -5.51 -13.18
C LEU A 31 -44.01 -5.78 -13.48
N GLU A 32 -43.32 -4.78 -14.03
CA GLU A 32 -41.86 -4.82 -14.21
C GLU A 32 -41.12 -4.71 -12.89
N ALA A 33 -41.71 -4.01 -11.91
CA ALA A 33 -41.16 -3.88 -10.56
C ALA A 33 -39.77 -3.21 -10.60
N LEU A 34 -39.62 -2.16 -11.41
CA LEU A 34 -38.32 -1.56 -11.66
C LEU A 34 -37.75 -0.88 -10.40
N ASP A 35 -38.56 -0.09 -9.70
CA ASP A 35 -38.25 0.47 -8.39
C ASP A 35 -38.32 -0.62 -7.33
N ASP A 36 -39.47 -1.28 -7.17
CA ASP A 36 -39.78 -2.25 -6.13
C ASP A 36 -39.95 -3.67 -6.72
N ASN A 37 -38.91 -4.50 -6.80
CA ASN A 37 -37.56 -4.25 -6.29
C ASN A 37 -36.42 -4.73 -7.22
N ALA A 38 -36.62 -4.63 -8.54
CA ALA A 38 -35.54 -4.86 -9.50
C ALA A 38 -34.34 -3.92 -9.25
N SER A 39 -34.57 -2.72 -8.71
CA SER A 39 -33.51 -1.79 -8.33
C SER A 39 -32.61 -2.32 -7.21
N GLY A 40 -33.18 -2.80 -6.09
CA GLY A 40 -32.44 -3.40 -4.99
C GLY A 40 -31.73 -4.68 -5.41
N SER A 41 -32.42 -5.55 -6.13
CA SER A 41 -31.84 -6.77 -6.73
C SER A 41 -30.70 -6.47 -7.73
N GLY A 42 -30.82 -5.40 -8.50
CA GLY A 42 -29.81 -4.93 -9.44
C GLY A 42 -28.55 -4.45 -8.72
N VAL A 43 -28.70 -3.63 -7.66
CA VAL A 43 -27.58 -3.20 -6.83
C VAL A 43 -26.95 -4.39 -6.10
N LEU A 44 -27.72 -5.33 -5.56
CA LEU A 44 -27.20 -6.55 -4.92
C LEU A 44 -26.29 -7.35 -5.86
N THR A 45 -26.68 -7.47 -7.13
CA THR A 45 -25.88 -8.13 -8.17
C THR A 45 -24.58 -7.37 -8.45
N GLU A 46 -24.65 -6.04 -8.54
CA GLU A 46 -23.49 -5.16 -8.72
C GLU A 46 -22.52 -5.27 -7.53
N LEU A 47 -23.01 -5.32 -6.29
CA LEU A 47 -22.18 -5.47 -5.09
C LEU A 47 -21.44 -6.82 -5.08
N THR A 48 -22.14 -7.90 -5.41
CA THR A 48 -21.54 -9.24 -5.54
C THR A 48 -20.41 -9.23 -6.57
N ARG A 49 -20.63 -8.52 -7.69
CA ARG A 49 -19.64 -8.36 -8.74
C ARG A 49 -18.45 -7.51 -8.30
N ASN A 50 -18.68 -6.39 -7.62
CA ASN A 50 -17.62 -5.47 -7.17
C ASN A 50 -16.68 -6.13 -6.15
N LEU A 51 -17.22 -6.99 -5.30
CA LEU A 51 -16.49 -7.64 -4.20
C LEU A 51 -15.87 -8.99 -4.57
N ASN A 52 -16.17 -9.50 -5.76
CA ASN A 52 -15.59 -10.75 -6.25
C ASN A 52 -14.08 -10.60 -6.45
N GLY A 53 -13.30 -11.47 -5.79
CA GLY A 53 -11.83 -11.47 -5.80
C GLY A 53 -11.19 -10.59 -4.72
N ILE A 54 -11.99 -9.86 -3.92
CA ILE A 54 -11.49 -9.12 -2.76
C ILE A 54 -11.44 -10.04 -1.55
N ASP A 55 -10.25 -10.17 -0.96
CA ASP A 55 -10.08 -10.87 0.32
C ASP A 55 -10.76 -10.10 1.45
N THR A 56 -11.52 -10.82 2.27
CA THR A 56 -12.28 -10.29 3.42
C THR A 56 -11.90 -11.07 4.66
N GLU A 57 -11.92 -10.46 5.85
CA GLU A 57 -11.63 -11.17 7.10
C GLU A 57 -12.85 -11.96 7.58
N HIS A 58 -14.05 -11.50 7.24
CA HIS A 58 -15.32 -12.08 7.67
C HIS A 58 -16.13 -12.53 6.46
N ASN A 59 -17.05 -13.47 6.67
CA ASN A 59 -17.88 -13.96 5.57
C ASN A 59 -18.85 -12.87 5.11
N ILE A 60 -19.20 -12.90 3.82
CA ILE A 60 -20.33 -12.15 3.28
C ILE A 60 -21.35 -13.15 2.76
N GLN A 61 -22.61 -12.96 3.13
CA GLN A 61 -23.71 -13.74 2.58
C GLN A 61 -24.68 -12.83 1.84
N PHE A 62 -24.65 -12.91 0.51
CA PHE A 62 -25.58 -12.24 -0.38
C PHE A 62 -26.86 -13.08 -0.51
N VAL A 63 -28.01 -12.48 -0.24
CA VAL A 63 -29.31 -13.16 -0.23
C VAL A 63 -30.31 -12.38 -1.07
N ALA A 64 -30.90 -13.06 -2.06
CA ALA A 64 -32.06 -12.56 -2.77
C ALA A 64 -33.30 -13.24 -2.15
N PHE A 65 -34.11 -12.48 -1.41
CA PHE A 65 -35.31 -13.02 -0.75
C PHE A 65 -36.47 -13.09 -1.73
N GLY A 66 -37.32 -14.10 -1.57
CA GLY A 66 -38.56 -14.20 -2.34
C GLY A 66 -39.77 -14.16 -1.41
N ALA A 67 -40.95 -13.86 -1.96
CA ALA A 67 -42.20 -13.72 -1.21
C ALA A 67 -42.13 -12.67 -0.08
N GLU A 68 -41.39 -11.59 -0.30
CA GLU A 68 -41.43 -10.37 0.53
C GLU A 68 -42.84 -9.77 0.49
N GLU A 69 -43.40 -9.68 -0.71
CA GLU A 69 -44.66 -8.99 -1.01
C GLU A 69 -45.90 -9.69 -0.42
N GLY A 70 -45.71 -10.96 -0.06
CA GLY A 70 -46.68 -11.78 0.65
C GLY A 70 -46.57 -11.70 2.18
N GLY A 71 -45.75 -10.77 2.72
CA GLY A 71 -45.54 -10.56 4.15
C GLY A 71 -44.20 -11.04 4.70
N LEU A 72 -43.09 -10.75 4.01
CA LEU A 72 -41.70 -11.05 4.40
C LEU A 72 -41.41 -12.55 4.56
N ASN A 73 -42.11 -13.41 3.82
CA ASN A 73 -42.06 -14.86 4.07
C ASN A 73 -40.66 -15.44 3.81
N GLY A 74 -39.95 -14.94 2.80
CA GLY A 74 -38.60 -15.36 2.48
C GLY A 74 -37.59 -15.00 3.56
N SER A 75 -37.54 -13.74 3.97
CA SER A 75 -36.61 -13.27 5.01
C SER A 75 -36.93 -13.87 6.38
N LYS A 76 -38.20 -14.04 6.75
CA LYS A 76 -38.60 -14.77 7.97
C LYS A 76 -38.11 -16.21 7.94
N ALA A 77 -38.38 -16.94 6.85
CA ALA A 77 -37.93 -18.31 6.70
C ALA A 77 -36.40 -18.44 6.69
N PHE A 78 -35.69 -17.44 6.19
CA PHE A 78 -34.23 -17.38 6.22
C PHE A 78 -33.72 -17.20 7.66
N VAL A 79 -34.23 -16.21 8.39
CA VAL A 79 -33.84 -15.93 9.78
C VAL A 79 -34.17 -17.10 10.71
N ASP A 80 -35.29 -17.78 10.49
CA ASP A 80 -35.67 -18.98 11.25
C ASP A 80 -34.71 -20.16 11.07
N GLN A 81 -33.98 -20.21 9.94
CA GLN A 81 -32.99 -21.24 9.66
C GLN A 81 -31.60 -20.92 10.22
N LEU A 82 -31.33 -19.67 10.58
CA LEU A 82 -30.07 -19.28 11.21
C LEU A 82 -29.97 -19.89 12.61
N THR A 83 -28.82 -20.48 12.89
CA THR A 83 -28.46 -20.98 14.22
C THR A 83 -28.27 -19.85 15.22
N ASP A 84 -28.38 -20.14 16.52
CA ASP A 84 -28.11 -19.15 17.58
C ASP A 84 -26.68 -18.60 17.50
N GLU A 85 -25.72 -19.44 17.09
CA GLU A 85 -24.34 -19.01 16.86
C GLU A 85 -24.26 -17.99 15.74
N GLU A 86 -24.80 -18.29 14.55
CA GLU A 86 -24.82 -17.37 13.40
C GLU A 86 -25.51 -16.04 13.72
N LYS A 87 -26.60 -16.07 14.51
CA LYS A 87 -27.28 -14.87 14.99
C LYS A 87 -26.38 -14.05 15.91
N SER A 88 -25.74 -14.70 16.88
CA SER A 88 -24.89 -14.04 17.88
C SER A 88 -23.57 -13.48 17.33
N THR A 89 -23.05 -14.04 16.23
CA THR A 89 -21.79 -13.61 15.60
C THR A 89 -22.00 -12.78 14.34
N ALA A 90 -23.26 -12.50 13.96
CA ALA A 90 -23.59 -11.65 12.83
C ALA A 90 -22.99 -10.25 12.98
N LEU A 91 -22.38 -9.74 11.91
CA LEU A 91 -21.95 -8.34 11.84
C LEU A 91 -23.14 -7.41 11.61
N GLY A 92 -24.22 -7.95 11.06
CA GLY A 92 -25.48 -7.27 10.80
C GLY A 92 -26.03 -7.59 9.41
N MET A 93 -27.10 -6.88 9.05
CA MET A 93 -27.82 -7.03 7.79
C MET A 93 -27.89 -5.69 7.05
N ILE A 94 -27.50 -5.69 5.78
CA ILE A 94 -27.70 -4.58 4.85
C ILE A 94 -28.85 -4.96 3.93
N ASN A 95 -29.96 -4.22 3.99
CA ASN A 95 -31.14 -4.44 3.16
C ASN A 95 -31.28 -3.35 2.09
N LEU A 96 -31.70 -3.72 0.88
CA LEU A 96 -31.89 -2.81 -0.24
C LEU A 96 -33.34 -2.93 -0.76
N ASP A 97 -34.02 -1.80 -0.85
CA ASP A 97 -35.40 -1.75 -1.30
C ASP A 97 -35.70 -0.41 -2.00
N SER A 98 -36.38 -0.45 -3.15
CA SER A 98 -36.98 0.74 -3.77
C SER A 98 -36.00 1.92 -3.93
N LEU A 99 -35.01 1.75 -4.81
CA LEU A 99 -33.86 2.65 -4.93
C LEU A 99 -34.05 3.76 -6.00
N ILE A 100 -35.20 3.89 -6.65
CA ILE A 100 -35.41 4.71 -7.86
C ILE A 100 -36.51 5.77 -7.70
N THR A 101 -37.64 5.58 -7.04
CA THR A 101 -38.70 6.61 -7.16
C THR A 101 -38.49 7.84 -6.29
N GLY A 102 -38.07 7.68 -5.03
CA GLY A 102 -38.12 8.77 -4.06
C GLY A 102 -37.32 10.05 -4.34
N ASP A 103 -37.64 11.15 -3.68
CA ASP A 103 -36.88 12.40 -3.87
C ASP A 103 -35.47 12.34 -3.25
N LYS A 104 -35.29 11.50 -2.23
CA LYS A 104 -34.10 11.45 -1.40
C LYS A 104 -33.57 10.03 -1.26
N MET A 105 -32.27 9.92 -0.96
CA MET A 105 -31.61 8.65 -0.63
C MET A 105 -31.50 8.51 0.88
N TYR A 106 -31.90 7.37 1.42
CA TYR A 106 -31.86 7.09 2.85
C TYR A 106 -30.99 5.89 3.18
N ALA A 107 -30.40 5.94 4.39
CA ALA A 107 -29.93 4.77 5.11
C ALA A 107 -30.50 4.83 6.52
N ASN A 108 -31.34 3.86 6.88
CA ASN A 108 -32.03 3.84 8.17
C ASN A 108 -31.62 2.61 8.96
N ALA A 109 -31.56 2.73 10.29
CA ALA A 109 -31.35 1.57 11.17
C ALA A 109 -32.64 0.75 11.33
N GLY A 110 -32.50 -0.47 11.83
CA GLY A 110 -33.63 -1.31 12.20
C GLY A 110 -34.34 -0.85 13.48
N ARG A 111 -35.49 -1.48 13.80
CA ARG A 111 -36.29 -1.13 14.99
C ARG A 111 -35.59 -1.37 16.33
N ASN A 112 -34.48 -2.11 16.34
CA ASN A 112 -33.62 -2.27 17.52
C ASN A 112 -32.66 -1.10 17.76
N ALA A 113 -32.76 0.00 17.01
CA ALA A 113 -31.90 1.17 17.18
C ALA A 113 -31.98 1.78 18.58
N TYR A 114 -33.10 1.63 19.29
CA TYR A 114 -33.33 2.22 20.61
C TYR A 114 -33.57 1.15 21.68
N ASP A 115 -33.10 1.42 22.91
CA ASP A 115 -33.43 0.61 24.09
C ASP A 115 -34.82 0.97 24.66
N ASP A 116 -35.27 0.20 25.67
CA ASP A 116 -36.57 0.38 26.33
C ASP A 116 -36.72 1.77 27.00
N ASP A 117 -35.61 2.46 27.26
CA ASP A 117 -35.57 3.81 27.83
C ASP A 117 -35.54 4.91 26.76
N GLY A 118 -35.55 4.55 25.47
CA GLY A 118 -35.54 5.46 24.33
C GLY A 118 -34.15 6.02 23.99
N ASN A 119 -33.07 5.42 24.48
CA ASN A 119 -31.70 5.80 24.12
C ASN A 119 -31.22 4.99 22.92
N GLU A 120 -30.51 5.67 22.01
CA GLU A 120 -29.95 5.02 20.84
C GLU A 120 -28.80 4.06 21.22
N VAL A 121 -28.89 2.82 20.75
CA VAL A 121 -27.92 1.75 21.00
C VAL A 121 -26.86 1.80 19.91
N ALA A 122 -25.67 2.30 20.25
CA ALA A 122 -24.55 2.50 19.31
C ALA A 122 -24.20 1.27 18.47
N ALA A 123 -24.31 0.05 19.04
CA ALA A 123 -24.04 -1.19 18.31
C ALA A 123 -25.07 -1.48 17.20
N ASN A 124 -26.32 -1.06 17.39
CA ASN A 124 -27.42 -1.35 16.47
C ASN A 124 -27.52 -0.31 15.34
N VAL A 125 -27.07 0.93 15.60
CA VAL A 125 -27.02 2.00 14.58
C VAL A 125 -25.68 2.10 13.85
N GLY A 126 -24.68 1.32 14.25
CA GLY A 126 -23.31 1.42 13.71
C GLY A 126 -23.22 1.27 12.19
N LEU A 127 -24.04 0.42 11.57
CA LEU A 127 -24.07 0.28 10.11
C LEU A 127 -24.59 1.55 9.42
N ARG A 128 -25.65 2.17 9.96
CA ARG A 128 -26.21 3.45 9.50
C ARG A 128 -25.18 4.56 9.61
N GLU A 129 -24.56 4.73 10.77
CA GLU A 129 -23.55 5.77 11.01
C GLU A 129 -22.34 5.63 10.08
N ASN A 130 -21.89 4.40 9.83
CA ASN A 130 -20.83 4.14 8.88
C ASN A 130 -21.26 4.48 7.44
N ALA A 131 -22.48 4.14 7.03
CA ALA A 131 -23.01 4.50 5.72
C ALA A 131 -23.05 6.03 5.51
N LEU A 132 -23.54 6.79 6.50
CA LEU A 132 -23.59 8.25 6.47
C LEU A 132 -22.20 8.88 6.40
N ARG A 133 -21.25 8.37 7.19
CA ARG A 133 -19.85 8.82 7.13
C ARG A 133 -19.26 8.58 5.74
N ILE A 134 -19.43 7.38 5.19
CA ILE A 134 -18.95 7.01 3.85
C ILE A 134 -19.57 7.91 2.78
N ALA A 135 -20.89 8.12 2.82
CA ALA A 135 -21.58 9.00 1.88
C ALA A 135 -21.00 10.41 1.90
N LYS A 136 -20.76 10.96 3.10
CA LYS A 136 -20.11 12.26 3.29
C LYS A 136 -18.68 12.30 2.72
N GLU A 137 -17.87 11.25 2.95
CA GLU A 137 -16.52 11.13 2.39
C GLU A 137 -16.53 11.06 0.85
N LEU A 138 -17.55 10.44 0.26
CA LEU A 138 -17.74 10.33 -1.18
C LEU A 138 -18.41 11.55 -1.81
N GLY A 139 -18.88 12.52 -1.01
CA GLY A 139 -19.64 13.68 -1.47
C GLY A 139 -21.04 13.33 -1.99
N ILE A 140 -21.64 12.25 -1.48
CA ILE A 140 -22.98 11.77 -1.83
C ILE A 140 -23.95 12.17 -0.72
N THR A 141 -25.09 12.76 -1.08
CA THR A 141 -26.16 13.07 -0.12
C THR A 141 -26.87 11.78 0.27
N LEU A 142 -26.89 11.49 1.56
CA LEU A 142 -27.61 10.39 2.18
C LEU A 142 -28.26 10.91 3.46
N GLU A 143 -29.55 10.66 3.62
CA GLU A 143 -30.36 11.13 4.74
C GLU A 143 -30.80 9.96 5.63
N VAL A 144 -31.41 10.31 6.76
CA VAL A 144 -32.09 9.37 7.65
C VAL A 144 -33.52 9.86 7.88
N ASN A 145 -34.44 8.96 8.25
CA ASN A 145 -35.81 9.31 8.62
C ASN A 145 -35.81 10.45 9.66
N PRO A 146 -36.45 11.60 9.39
CA PRO A 146 -36.48 12.75 10.29
C PRO A 146 -37.43 12.60 11.49
N ALA A 147 -38.21 11.51 11.59
CA ALA A 147 -39.21 11.29 12.64
C ALA A 147 -40.24 12.42 12.75
N ILE A 148 -40.90 12.74 11.63
CA ILE A 148 -41.94 13.77 11.60
C ILE A 148 -43.22 13.22 12.25
N ILE A 149 -43.80 13.98 13.18
CA ILE A 149 -45.06 13.63 13.85
C ILE A 149 -46.23 14.12 12.99
N ALA A 150 -47.07 13.18 12.54
CA ALA A 150 -48.24 13.49 11.72
C ALA A 150 -49.32 14.26 12.51
N PRO A 151 -50.05 15.21 11.88
CA PRO A 151 -51.15 15.93 12.54
C PRO A 151 -52.17 14.99 13.18
N GLY A 152 -52.38 15.13 14.49
CA GLY A 152 -53.35 14.33 15.24
C GLY A 152 -52.77 13.05 15.86
N THR A 153 -51.48 12.80 15.68
CA THR A 153 -50.73 11.73 16.37
C THR A 153 -49.84 12.31 17.48
N THR A 154 -49.38 11.45 18.39
CA THR A 154 -48.47 11.83 19.49
C THR A 154 -47.02 11.39 19.27
N GLU A 155 -46.81 10.43 18.38
CA GLU A 155 -45.52 9.81 18.07
C GLU A 155 -45.34 9.78 16.55
N PRO A 156 -44.08 9.83 16.04
CA PRO A 156 -43.80 9.64 14.62
C PRO A 156 -44.13 8.21 14.19
N TYR A 157 -44.25 7.98 12.88
CA TYR A 157 -44.48 6.64 12.34
C TYR A 157 -43.35 5.66 12.72
N GLU A 158 -42.11 6.09 12.56
CA GLU A 158 -40.91 5.41 13.08
C GLU A 158 -39.99 6.44 13.78
N PRO A 159 -39.19 6.02 14.78
CA PRO A 159 -38.21 6.89 15.43
C PRO A 159 -37.17 7.48 14.48
N TYR A 160 -36.40 8.46 14.98
CA TYR A 160 -35.39 9.14 14.17
C TYR A 160 -34.37 8.15 13.61
N GLY A 161 -34.16 8.20 12.29
CA GLY A 161 -33.26 7.32 11.58
C GLY A 161 -33.55 5.83 11.71
N VAL A 162 -34.79 5.46 12.03
CA VAL A 162 -35.32 4.10 11.92
C VAL A 162 -36.21 4.03 10.69
N GLY A 163 -36.05 2.95 9.94
CA GLY A 163 -36.76 2.71 8.69
C GLY A 163 -37.68 1.52 8.84
N CYS A 164 -38.66 1.48 7.96
CA CYS A 164 -39.44 0.28 7.66
C CYS A 164 -39.23 0.01 6.15
N CYS A 165 -39.95 -0.82 5.42
CA CYS A 165 -41.01 -1.78 5.72
C CYS A 165 -40.71 -3.00 4.84
N SER A 166 -39.51 -3.55 4.98
CA SER A 166 -38.92 -4.49 4.01
C SER A 166 -38.35 -5.72 4.72
N ASP A 167 -37.64 -6.59 4.00
CA ASP A 167 -37.01 -7.81 4.52
C ASP A 167 -36.16 -7.58 5.78
N GLN A 168 -35.63 -6.37 5.94
CA GLN A 168 -34.88 -5.93 7.12
C GLN A 168 -35.63 -6.15 8.44
N GLU A 169 -36.97 -6.05 8.45
CA GLU A 169 -37.76 -6.20 9.68
C GLU A 169 -37.64 -7.61 10.29
N SER A 170 -37.42 -8.62 9.44
CA SER A 170 -37.18 -9.99 9.90
C SER A 170 -35.89 -10.12 10.73
N PHE A 171 -34.97 -9.16 10.60
CA PHE A 171 -33.66 -9.16 11.26
C PHE A 171 -33.59 -8.22 12.47
N ASP A 172 -34.54 -7.29 12.64
CA ASP A 172 -34.51 -6.24 13.66
C ASP A 172 -34.28 -6.79 15.07
N ASN A 173 -34.93 -7.90 15.43
CA ASN A 173 -34.78 -8.50 16.77
C ASN A 173 -33.58 -9.45 16.90
N VAL A 174 -32.72 -9.54 15.88
CA VAL A 174 -31.67 -10.56 15.77
C VAL A 174 -30.28 -9.95 15.70
N MET A 175 -30.10 -8.87 14.93
CA MET A 175 -28.78 -8.27 14.68
C MET A 175 -28.89 -6.79 14.31
N PRO A 176 -27.78 -6.03 14.25
CA PRO A 176 -27.78 -4.68 13.70
C PRO A 176 -28.24 -4.68 12.23
N VAL A 177 -29.04 -3.69 11.85
CA VAL A 177 -29.64 -3.58 10.51
C VAL A 177 -29.37 -2.20 9.94
N VAL A 178 -29.11 -2.11 8.64
CA VAL A 178 -29.27 -0.88 7.86
C VAL A 178 -30.08 -1.16 6.60
N GLY A 179 -31.15 -0.40 6.42
CA GLY A 179 -31.98 -0.37 5.21
C GLY A 179 -31.60 0.79 4.32
N PHE A 180 -31.37 0.52 3.04
CA PHE A 180 -31.22 1.54 2.00
C PHE A 180 -32.48 1.61 1.16
N GLU A 181 -33.04 2.80 1.09
CA GLU A 181 -34.27 3.07 0.33
C GLU A 181 -34.21 4.46 -0.27
N ALA A 182 -35.02 4.68 -1.31
CA ALA A 182 -35.24 6.00 -1.87
C ALA A 182 -36.71 6.40 -1.75
N THR A 183 -36.99 7.33 -0.85
CA THR A 183 -38.33 7.84 -0.57
C THR A 183 -38.28 9.34 -0.26
N ASN A 184 -39.34 9.90 0.32
CA ASN A 184 -39.35 11.21 0.96
C ASN A 184 -40.24 11.16 2.21
N TRP A 185 -39.61 10.90 3.36
CA TRP A 185 -40.27 10.83 4.66
C TRP A 185 -40.99 12.12 5.10
N ALA A 186 -40.86 13.22 4.35
CA ALA A 186 -41.59 14.47 4.60
C ALA A 186 -42.88 14.61 3.78
N LEU A 187 -43.27 13.58 3.01
CA LEU A 187 -44.50 13.55 2.21
C LEU A 187 -45.54 12.60 2.79
N GLY A 188 -46.75 12.68 2.23
CA GLY A 188 -47.90 11.90 2.68
C GLY A 188 -48.59 12.50 3.91
N PRO A 189 -49.81 12.01 4.22
CA PRO A 189 -50.54 12.46 5.41
C PRO A 189 -49.94 11.91 6.72
N ASP A 190 -49.30 10.74 6.65
CA ASP A 190 -48.84 9.98 7.82
C ASP A 190 -47.31 9.99 8.00
N TYR A 191 -46.56 10.57 7.05
CA TYR A 191 -45.08 10.62 7.06
C TYR A 191 -44.42 9.25 7.29
N ASP A 192 -44.94 8.24 6.59
CA ASP A 192 -44.59 6.82 6.73
C ASP A 192 -43.59 6.32 5.67
N GLY A 193 -43.14 7.20 4.77
CA GLY A 193 -42.24 6.85 3.68
C GLY A 193 -42.93 6.20 2.47
N TYR A 194 -44.26 6.03 2.45
CA TYR A 194 -44.96 5.43 1.31
C TYR A 194 -45.18 6.42 0.16
N THR A 195 -45.32 7.71 0.46
CA THR A 195 -45.29 8.76 -0.57
C THR A 195 -43.85 9.12 -0.87
N GLN A 196 -43.32 8.61 -1.97
CA GLN A 196 -41.90 8.66 -2.31
C GLN A 196 -41.47 10.00 -2.93
N THR A 197 -42.31 10.63 -3.74
CA THR A 197 -41.91 11.81 -4.54
C THR A 197 -42.99 12.89 -4.66
N GLU A 198 -42.56 14.16 -4.75
CA GLU A 198 -43.41 15.29 -5.14
C GLU A 198 -43.50 15.50 -6.67
N ASN A 199 -42.82 14.67 -7.47
CA ASN A 199 -42.78 14.80 -8.91
C ASN A 199 -44.19 14.67 -9.52
N PRO A 200 -44.72 15.71 -10.20
CA PRO A 200 -46.10 15.69 -10.72
C PRO A 200 -46.32 14.65 -11.83
N ASN A 201 -45.24 14.10 -12.40
CA ASN A 201 -45.31 13.01 -13.39
C ASN A 201 -45.58 11.64 -12.76
N ILE A 202 -45.54 11.52 -11.42
CA ILE A 202 -45.93 10.34 -10.66
C ILE A 202 -47.19 10.69 -9.85
N PRO A 203 -48.40 10.50 -10.42
CA PRO A 203 -49.63 10.85 -9.73
C PRO A 203 -49.79 10.05 -8.43
N GLY A 204 -50.06 10.75 -7.33
CA GLY A 204 -50.14 10.12 -6.00
C GLY A 204 -48.79 9.98 -5.29
N GLY A 205 -47.67 10.23 -5.99
CA GLY A 205 -46.34 10.30 -5.40
C GLY A 205 -45.68 8.96 -5.07
N TYR A 206 -46.24 7.84 -5.53
CA TYR A 206 -45.68 6.50 -5.36
C TYR A 206 -45.83 5.67 -6.64
N THR A 207 -44.95 4.69 -6.84
CA THR A 207 -44.92 3.83 -8.03
C THR A 207 -45.08 2.36 -7.68
N TRP A 208 -44.58 1.93 -6.52
CA TRP A 208 -44.58 0.54 -6.05
C TRP A 208 -45.94 -0.14 -6.24
N HIS A 209 -45.88 -1.41 -6.64
CA HIS A 209 -47.02 -2.30 -6.92
C HIS A 209 -48.00 -1.79 -7.98
N ASN A 210 -47.60 -0.85 -8.83
CA ASN A 210 -48.45 -0.35 -9.91
C ASN A 210 -47.82 -0.61 -11.29
N PRO A 211 -48.33 -1.57 -12.08
CA PRO A 211 -47.80 -1.86 -13.42
C PRO A 211 -47.78 -0.65 -14.36
N GLU A 212 -48.66 0.33 -14.18
CA GLU A 212 -48.72 1.54 -15.00
C GLU A 212 -47.64 2.56 -14.63
N LEU A 213 -47.04 2.49 -13.44
CA LEU A 213 -46.09 3.49 -12.94
C LEU A 213 -44.69 2.92 -12.66
N ASP A 214 -44.61 1.69 -12.16
CA ASP A 214 -43.35 1.02 -11.82
C ASP A 214 -42.83 0.18 -12.99
N ASN A 215 -42.39 0.89 -14.02
CA ASN A 215 -41.79 0.35 -15.24
C ASN A 215 -40.75 1.32 -15.82
N GLU A 216 -39.87 0.79 -16.67
CA GLU A 216 -38.73 1.53 -17.24
C GLU A 216 -39.16 2.78 -18.00
N GLU A 217 -40.17 2.68 -18.85
CA GLU A 217 -40.63 3.79 -19.69
C GLU A 217 -41.07 4.98 -18.84
N VAL A 218 -41.89 4.74 -17.82
CA VAL A 218 -42.44 5.79 -16.96
C VAL A 218 -41.38 6.38 -16.04
N LEU A 219 -40.55 5.55 -15.39
CA LEU A 219 -39.52 6.05 -14.47
C LEU A 219 -38.46 6.87 -15.22
N ILE A 220 -38.05 6.45 -16.43
CA ILE A 220 -37.15 7.24 -17.28
C ILE A 220 -37.81 8.54 -17.70
N ALA A 221 -39.08 8.52 -18.10
CA ALA A 221 -39.79 9.74 -18.49
C ALA A 221 -39.96 10.72 -17.32
N ALA A 222 -40.19 10.21 -16.10
CA ALA A 222 -40.43 11.03 -14.92
C ALA A 222 -39.14 11.62 -14.34
N PHE A 223 -38.05 10.85 -14.26
CA PHE A 223 -36.82 11.22 -13.55
C PHE A 223 -35.60 11.41 -14.45
N GLY A 224 -35.61 10.85 -15.65
CA GLY A 224 -34.47 10.83 -16.56
C GLY A 224 -33.46 9.72 -16.25
N GLU A 225 -32.89 9.13 -17.30
CA GLU A 225 -31.92 8.04 -17.22
C GLU A 225 -30.67 8.39 -16.39
N GLU A 226 -30.19 9.64 -16.49
CA GLU A 226 -29.02 10.11 -15.76
C GLU A 226 -29.24 10.08 -14.24
N ARG A 227 -30.42 10.50 -13.77
CA ARG A 227 -30.77 10.50 -12.34
C ARG A 227 -30.88 9.06 -11.83
N ILE A 228 -31.55 8.17 -12.58
CA ILE A 228 -31.65 6.74 -12.22
C ILE A 228 -30.26 6.12 -12.12
N THR A 229 -29.43 6.32 -13.14
CA THR A 229 -28.04 5.81 -13.18
C THR A 229 -27.21 6.35 -12.03
N GLN A 230 -27.30 7.66 -11.74
CA GLN A 230 -26.59 8.29 -10.62
C GLN A 230 -26.97 7.63 -9.30
N ARG A 231 -28.26 7.37 -9.07
CA ARG A 231 -28.71 6.81 -7.81
C ARG A 231 -28.25 5.37 -7.59
N MET A 232 -28.40 4.53 -8.61
CA MET A 232 -27.92 3.14 -8.59
C MET A 232 -26.41 3.08 -8.34
N ARG A 233 -25.64 3.94 -9.01
CA ARG A 233 -24.20 4.06 -8.82
C ARG A 233 -23.85 4.51 -7.40
N ASP A 234 -24.53 5.51 -6.88
CA ASP A 234 -24.18 6.11 -5.59
C ASP A 234 -24.50 5.18 -4.42
N TYR A 235 -25.63 4.45 -4.45
CA TYR A 235 -25.88 3.35 -3.51
C TYR A 235 -24.79 2.28 -3.61
N SER A 236 -24.49 1.80 -4.82
CA SER A 236 -23.45 0.79 -5.05
C SER A 236 -22.10 1.22 -4.48
N ARG A 237 -21.69 2.49 -4.64
CA ARG A 237 -20.44 3.02 -4.09
C ARG A 237 -20.43 3.06 -2.57
N ILE A 238 -21.50 3.56 -1.94
CA ILE A 238 -21.60 3.63 -0.47
C ILE A 238 -21.57 2.20 0.10
N ILE A 239 -22.40 1.31 -0.42
CA ILE A 239 -22.57 -0.04 0.13
C ILE A 239 -21.33 -0.91 -0.14
N SER A 240 -20.70 -0.80 -1.31
CA SER A 240 -19.43 -1.51 -1.59
C SER A 240 -18.36 -1.13 -0.55
N ARG A 241 -18.24 0.17 -0.25
CA ARG A 241 -17.30 0.66 0.76
C ARG A 241 -17.70 0.22 2.18
N LEU A 242 -18.99 0.25 2.51
CA LEU A 242 -19.49 -0.22 3.79
C LEU A 242 -19.15 -1.70 4.01
N ILE A 243 -19.41 -2.55 3.01
CA ILE A 243 -19.08 -3.99 3.09
C ILE A 243 -17.57 -4.19 3.27
N VAL A 244 -16.73 -3.47 2.52
CA VAL A 244 -15.26 -3.54 2.67
C VAL A 244 -14.81 -3.20 4.10
N GLU A 245 -15.39 -2.16 4.71
CA GLU A 245 -15.02 -1.74 6.06
C GLU A 245 -15.60 -2.67 7.16
N GLN A 246 -16.82 -3.20 6.98
CA GLN A 246 -17.40 -4.14 7.95
C GLN A 246 -16.73 -5.53 7.93
N THR A 247 -16.15 -5.90 6.79
CA THR A 247 -15.47 -7.18 6.61
C THR A 247 -13.95 -7.08 6.77
N ASN A 248 -13.44 -5.90 7.13
CA ASN A 248 -12.02 -5.59 7.31
C ASN A 248 -11.15 -5.89 6.07
N ALA A 249 -11.74 -5.85 4.87
CA ALA A 249 -10.99 -6.01 3.61
C ALA A 249 -10.00 -4.86 3.40
N ASP A 250 -10.36 -3.64 3.83
CA ASP A 250 -9.47 -2.48 3.87
C ASP A 250 -8.24 -2.74 4.76
N ILE A 251 -8.43 -3.35 5.93
CA ILE A 251 -7.35 -3.69 6.86
C ILE A 251 -6.45 -4.79 6.29
N ILE A 252 -7.00 -5.82 5.63
CA ILE A 252 -6.20 -6.85 4.94
C ILE A 252 -5.33 -6.21 3.87
N ALA A 253 -5.89 -5.36 3.01
CA ALA A 253 -5.15 -4.67 1.96
C ALA A 253 -4.06 -3.77 2.55
N THR A 254 -4.37 -3.05 3.63
CA THR A 254 -3.41 -2.20 4.35
C THR A 254 -2.23 -3.00 4.87
N ASN A 255 -2.48 -4.18 5.45
CA ASN A 255 -1.43 -5.05 5.96
C ASN A 255 -0.51 -5.61 4.87
N LYS A 256 -1.09 -6.02 3.72
CA LYS A 256 -0.28 -6.41 2.54
C LYS A 256 0.59 -5.25 2.06
N SER A 257 0.04 -4.04 2.01
CA SER A 257 0.78 -2.84 1.64
C SER A 257 1.91 -2.51 2.61
N ALA A 258 1.70 -2.69 3.92
CA ALA A 258 2.72 -2.44 4.94
C ALA A 258 3.91 -3.41 4.83
N LEU A 259 3.65 -4.69 4.55
CA LEU A 259 4.71 -5.67 4.34
C LEU A 259 5.52 -5.39 3.06
N ASN A 260 4.84 -5.03 1.97
CA ASN A 260 5.52 -4.58 0.75
C ASN A 260 6.37 -3.32 0.99
N LEU A 261 5.88 -2.37 1.80
CA LEU A 261 6.64 -1.19 2.21
C LEU A 261 7.89 -1.57 3.02
N GLN A 262 7.80 -2.53 3.94
CA GLN A 262 8.99 -3.01 4.67
C GLN A 262 10.05 -3.60 3.75
N ASN A 263 9.65 -4.43 2.78
CA ASN A 263 10.60 -4.99 1.82
C ASN A 263 11.27 -3.93 0.96
N ARG A 264 10.51 -2.92 0.50
CA ARG A 264 11.06 -1.78 -0.24
C ARG A 264 12.00 -0.92 0.61
N MET A 265 11.70 -0.74 1.89
CA MET A 265 12.61 -0.07 2.82
C MET A 265 13.89 -0.87 3.03
N GLY A 266 13.80 -2.21 3.20
CA GLY A 266 14.96 -3.09 3.28
C GLY A 266 15.84 -3.02 2.04
N ALA A 267 15.25 -3.11 0.83
CA ALA A 267 15.97 -2.97 -0.44
C ALA A 267 16.66 -1.61 -0.56
N ALA A 268 15.95 -0.51 -0.24
CA ALA A 268 16.52 0.83 -0.27
C ALA A 268 17.70 0.99 0.73
N LEU A 269 17.60 0.40 1.92
CA LEU A 269 18.68 0.41 2.91
C LEU A 269 19.86 -0.47 2.48
N LYS A 270 19.61 -1.58 1.77
CA LYS A 270 20.63 -2.44 1.16
C LYS A 270 21.45 -1.68 0.10
N ASP A 271 20.76 -0.98 -0.81
CA ASP A 271 21.40 -0.11 -1.79
C ASP A 271 22.15 1.02 -1.09
N SER A 272 21.51 1.59 -0.06
CA SER A 272 22.06 2.68 0.72
C SER A 272 23.40 2.28 1.38
N ALA A 273 23.48 1.06 1.91
CA ALA A 273 24.66 0.46 2.48
C ALA A 273 25.74 0.15 1.44
N THR A 274 25.36 -0.43 0.30
CA THR A 274 26.27 -0.78 -0.80
C THR A 274 26.99 0.47 -1.34
N ASP A 275 26.22 1.52 -1.67
CA ASP A 275 26.72 2.84 -2.09
C ASP A 275 27.70 3.45 -1.08
N SER A 276 27.51 3.15 0.20
CA SER A 276 28.34 3.73 1.24
C SER A 276 29.77 3.22 1.23
N HIS A 277 30.03 2.08 0.57
CA HIS A 277 31.37 1.54 0.38
C HIS A 277 32.09 2.15 -0.85
N SER A 278 31.35 2.81 -1.76
CA SER A 278 31.88 3.31 -3.04
C SER A 278 33.04 4.29 -2.88
N ALA A 279 33.01 5.20 -1.91
CA ALA A 279 34.10 6.14 -1.68
C ALA A 279 35.43 5.43 -1.35
N ILE A 280 35.38 4.31 -0.63
CA ILE A 280 36.57 3.50 -0.29
C ILE A 280 37.02 2.68 -1.49
N LEU A 281 36.09 2.15 -2.28
CA LEU A 281 36.43 1.43 -3.51
C LEU A 281 37.13 2.36 -4.49
N GLU A 282 36.61 3.58 -4.67
CA GLU A 282 37.25 4.60 -5.52
C GLU A 282 38.57 5.11 -4.92
N ARG A 283 38.69 5.17 -3.59
CA ARG A 283 39.97 5.42 -2.92
C ARG A 283 41.00 4.32 -3.24
N ALA A 284 40.62 3.04 -3.16
CA ALA A 284 41.46 1.92 -3.53
C ALA A 284 41.83 1.95 -5.02
N ASN A 285 40.86 2.32 -5.86
CA ASN A 285 41.04 2.50 -7.29
C ASN A 285 42.07 3.59 -7.59
N ALA A 286 41.95 4.76 -6.94
CA ALA A 286 42.89 5.87 -7.08
C ALA A 286 44.31 5.48 -6.69
N LEU A 287 44.47 4.72 -5.60
CA LEU A 287 45.77 4.23 -5.13
C LEU A 287 46.40 3.20 -6.08
N ALA A 288 45.58 2.45 -6.83
CA ALA A 288 46.02 1.50 -7.85
C ALA A 288 46.37 2.16 -9.20
N LEU A 289 46.20 3.48 -9.37
CA LEU A 289 46.55 4.17 -10.61
C LEU A 289 48.06 4.07 -10.93
N PRO A 290 48.47 3.54 -12.08
CA PRO A 290 49.88 3.55 -12.48
C PRO A 290 50.42 4.99 -12.49
N ALA A 291 51.56 5.22 -11.83
CA ALA A 291 52.24 6.50 -11.84
C ALA A 291 52.76 6.79 -13.26
N ILE A 292 52.15 7.74 -13.97
CA ILE A 292 52.77 8.34 -15.17
C ILE A 292 53.91 9.31 -14.74
N ASP A 293 53.92 9.76 -13.47
CA ASP A 293 54.96 10.63 -12.91
C ASP A 293 55.38 10.23 -11.47
N ASN A 294 56.65 10.43 -11.13
CA ASN A 294 57.34 9.97 -9.91
C ASN A 294 56.97 10.74 -8.62
N ASN A 295 56.02 11.66 -8.65
CA ASN A 295 55.59 12.45 -7.48
C ASN A 295 54.34 11.84 -6.83
N ASP A 296 54.53 10.71 -6.14
CA ASP A 296 53.48 10.03 -5.39
C ASP A 296 53.23 10.71 -4.03
N THR A 297 52.40 11.76 -4.04
CA THR A 297 51.95 12.48 -2.83
C THR A 297 51.18 11.58 -1.85
N PHE A 298 50.49 10.53 -2.33
CA PHE A 298 49.77 9.56 -1.50
C PHE A 298 50.68 8.56 -0.75
N ASP A 299 51.94 8.36 -1.16
CA ASP A 299 52.86 7.41 -0.50
C ASP A 299 53.85 8.10 0.45
N ALA A 300 53.89 9.44 0.46
CA ALA A 300 54.90 10.20 1.19
C ALA A 300 54.64 10.29 2.71
N SER A 301 53.39 10.19 3.17
CA SER A 301 53.01 10.38 4.58
C SER A 301 52.37 9.13 5.20
N ARG A 302 52.75 8.83 6.45
CA ARG A 302 52.23 7.68 7.21
C ARG A 302 50.79 7.87 7.71
N ALA A 303 50.37 9.11 7.93
CA ALA A 303 49.01 9.45 8.34
C ALA A 303 48.47 10.51 7.37
N GLN A 304 47.23 10.31 6.92
CA GLN A 304 46.56 11.14 5.92
C GLN A 304 45.13 11.41 6.34
N VAL A 305 44.61 12.57 5.93
CA VAL A 305 43.18 12.89 6.02
C VAL A 305 42.69 13.15 4.61
N TRP A 306 41.51 12.64 4.28
CA TRP A 306 40.85 12.92 3.03
C TRP A 306 39.34 13.06 3.21
N VAL A 307 38.72 13.78 2.29
CA VAL A 307 37.27 14.02 2.24
C VAL A 307 36.74 13.53 0.91
N ASP A 308 35.59 12.88 0.91
CA ASP A 308 34.79 12.52 -0.27
C ASP A 308 33.49 13.30 -0.28
N GLY A 309 33.12 13.83 -1.44
CA GLY A 309 31.78 14.33 -1.70
C GLY A 309 31.29 13.75 -3.01
N SER A 310 30.12 13.12 -3.00
CA SER A 310 29.54 12.51 -4.19
C SER A 310 28.03 12.70 -4.30
N GLN A 311 27.56 12.62 -5.53
CA GLN A 311 26.14 12.58 -5.86
C GLN A 311 25.88 11.37 -6.74
N SER A 312 24.93 10.53 -6.34
CA SER A 312 24.43 9.42 -7.15
C SER A 312 22.98 9.64 -7.54
N TYR A 313 22.65 9.12 -8.71
CA TYR A 313 21.29 8.96 -9.19
C TYR A 313 21.04 7.47 -9.39
N VAL A 314 19.97 6.97 -8.80
CA VAL A 314 19.61 5.55 -8.82
C VAL A 314 18.24 5.43 -9.48
N ASP A 315 18.15 4.49 -10.42
CA ASP A 315 16.91 4.04 -11.03
C ASP A 315 16.83 2.53 -10.80
N SER A 316 15.95 2.14 -9.87
CA SER A 316 15.71 0.76 -9.46
C SER A 316 14.21 0.51 -9.46
N ASP A 317 13.78 -0.60 -10.05
CA ASP A 317 12.38 -1.03 -10.05
C ASP A 317 11.83 -1.22 -8.61
N ASN A 318 12.71 -1.52 -7.64
CA ASN A 318 12.37 -1.79 -6.25
C ASN A 318 12.41 -0.57 -5.32
N VAL A 319 13.27 0.42 -5.60
CA VAL A 319 13.54 1.58 -4.73
C VAL A 319 13.04 2.90 -5.31
N GLN A 320 12.70 2.92 -6.61
CA GLN A 320 12.28 4.06 -7.42
C GLN A 320 13.35 5.14 -7.63
N GLU A 321 13.11 6.02 -8.61
CA GLU A 321 14.03 7.06 -9.04
C GLU A 321 14.38 8.08 -7.94
N GLY A 322 15.68 8.20 -7.64
CA GLY A 322 16.16 9.02 -6.53
C GLY A 322 17.51 9.68 -6.77
N ALA A 323 17.75 10.78 -6.05
CA ALA A 323 19.06 11.43 -6.00
C ALA A 323 19.61 11.37 -4.57
N ARG A 324 20.87 10.97 -4.44
CA ARG A 324 21.58 10.88 -3.18
C ARG A 324 22.79 11.78 -3.17
N ALA A 325 23.01 12.50 -2.07
CA ALA A 325 24.22 13.24 -1.82
C ALA A 325 24.93 12.65 -0.61
N ASN A 326 26.23 12.37 -0.73
CA ASN A 326 27.07 11.80 0.30
C ASN A 326 28.25 12.74 0.60
N ILE A 327 28.66 12.79 1.87
CA ILE A 327 29.91 13.40 2.29
C ILE A 327 30.58 12.50 3.34
N GLY A 328 31.89 12.31 3.21
CA GLY A 328 32.68 11.53 4.15
C GLY A 328 34.00 12.20 4.48
N ILE A 329 34.47 12.02 5.71
CA ILE A 329 35.80 12.42 6.15
C ILE A 329 36.51 11.22 6.76
N TYR A 330 37.73 10.97 6.31
CA TYR A 330 38.47 9.75 6.61
C TYR A 330 39.88 10.07 7.06
N GLY A 331 40.31 9.39 8.11
CA GLY A 331 41.72 9.27 8.51
C GLY A 331 42.27 7.94 8.00
N GLU A 332 43.43 7.98 7.34
CA GLU A 332 44.11 6.82 6.79
C GLU A 332 45.53 6.70 7.35
N TYR A 333 45.94 5.47 7.65
CA TYR A 333 47.29 5.13 8.09
C TYR A 333 47.93 4.13 7.13
N VAL A 334 49.11 4.49 6.62
CA VAL A 334 49.92 3.64 5.75
C VAL A 334 50.79 2.74 6.62
N VAL A 335 50.34 1.49 6.82
CA VAL A 335 51.10 0.51 7.60
C VAL A 335 52.35 0.08 6.82
N GLN A 336 52.18 -0.20 5.53
CA GLN A 336 53.22 -0.49 4.54
C GLN A 336 52.79 0.06 3.17
N PRO A 337 53.68 0.21 2.18
CA PRO A 337 53.30 0.72 0.86
C PRO A 337 52.14 -0.04 0.19
N SER A 338 51.99 -1.34 0.47
CA SER A 338 50.91 -2.19 -0.02
C SER A 338 49.81 -2.46 1.02
N TRP A 339 49.80 -1.75 2.15
CA TRP A 339 48.78 -1.94 3.19
C TRP A 339 48.42 -0.63 3.89
N ARG A 340 47.16 -0.25 3.72
CA ARG A 340 46.55 0.93 4.32
C ARG A 340 45.34 0.52 5.13
N VAL A 341 45.13 1.20 6.24
CA VAL A 341 43.92 1.07 7.05
C VAL A 341 43.37 2.45 7.31
N GLY A 342 42.05 2.58 7.38
CA GLY A 342 41.44 3.86 7.66
C GLY A 342 40.10 3.75 8.35
N ALA A 343 39.65 4.87 8.88
CA ALA A 343 38.33 5.01 9.45
C ALA A 343 37.81 6.42 9.21
N GLY A 344 36.50 6.56 9.13
CA GLY A 344 35.86 7.84 8.85
C GLY A 344 34.43 7.95 9.34
N LEU A 345 33.93 9.17 9.19
CA LEU A 345 32.54 9.53 9.41
C LEU A 345 31.90 9.82 8.07
N LYS A 346 30.67 9.34 7.87
CA LYS A 346 29.86 9.58 6.68
C LYS A 346 28.53 10.20 7.05
N ALA A 347 28.02 11.06 6.17
CA ALA A 347 26.64 11.54 6.21
C ALA A 347 26.06 11.52 4.79
N ALA A 348 24.79 11.19 4.66
CA ALA A 348 24.11 11.12 3.39
C ALA A 348 22.68 11.63 3.51
N ASN A 349 22.18 12.17 2.41
CA ASN A 349 20.76 12.48 2.25
C ASN A 349 20.29 11.99 0.89
N HIS A 350 19.20 11.23 0.90
CA HIS A 350 18.58 10.66 -0.27
C HIS A 350 17.12 11.14 -0.35
N ASN A 351 16.73 11.62 -1.52
CA ASN A 351 15.37 12.08 -1.79
C ASN A 351 14.82 11.34 -3.01
N ASN A 352 13.68 10.70 -2.84
CA ASN A 352 13.00 9.95 -3.90
C ASN A 352 11.80 10.73 -4.44
N LYS A 353 11.55 10.58 -5.74
CA LYS A 353 10.43 11.23 -6.41
C LYS A 353 9.29 10.24 -6.64
N ASN A 354 8.05 10.74 -6.59
CA ASN A 354 6.84 10.02 -7.00
C ASN A 354 6.59 8.67 -6.29
N VAL A 355 7.01 8.55 -5.02
CA VAL A 355 6.95 7.28 -4.30
C VAL A 355 5.55 6.90 -3.82
N GLU A 356 4.92 5.99 -4.55
CA GLU A 356 3.84 5.13 -4.04
C GLU A 356 4.47 3.95 -3.29
N ASN A 357 4.18 3.80 -1.99
CA ASN A 357 4.75 2.74 -1.13
C ASN A 357 6.29 2.73 -1.09
N GLY A 358 6.92 3.62 -0.32
CA GLY A 358 8.37 3.62 -0.13
C GLY A 358 8.90 4.78 0.71
N ILE A 359 10.23 4.93 0.72
CA ILE A 359 10.94 5.99 1.43
C ILE A 359 10.91 7.26 0.55
N LYS A 360 10.33 8.34 1.07
CA LYS A 360 10.39 9.67 0.43
C LYS A 360 11.72 10.36 0.68
N LYS A 361 12.24 10.21 1.89
CA LYS A 361 13.51 10.79 2.32
C LYS A 361 14.24 9.86 3.30
N ASP A 362 15.51 9.63 3.06
CA ASP A 362 16.45 8.98 3.98
C ASP A 362 17.56 9.96 4.33
N THR A 363 17.70 10.29 5.61
CA THR A 363 18.85 11.01 6.14
C THR A 363 19.67 10.07 7.01
N SER A 364 20.95 9.88 6.66
CA SER A 364 21.80 8.91 7.38
C SER A 364 23.15 9.47 7.77
N TYR A 365 23.70 8.90 8.84
CA TYR A 365 25.05 9.16 9.32
C TYR A 365 25.65 7.89 9.90
N GLY A 366 26.97 7.77 9.84
CA GLY A 366 27.61 6.55 10.28
C GLY A 366 29.12 6.64 10.42
N ILE A 367 29.68 5.55 10.93
CA ILE A 367 31.11 5.30 10.98
C ILE A 367 31.47 4.23 9.95
N GLN A 368 32.66 4.33 9.39
CA GLN A 368 33.18 3.33 8.47
C GLN A 368 34.64 3.05 8.77
N ALA A 369 35.05 1.80 8.64
CA ALA A 369 36.43 1.36 8.78
C ALA A 369 36.81 0.48 7.59
N TYR A 370 38.06 0.54 7.17
CA TYR A 370 38.51 -0.17 5.98
C TYR A 370 39.97 -0.59 6.02
N SER A 371 40.29 -1.59 5.20
CA SER A 371 41.64 -2.08 4.95
C SER A 371 41.83 -2.27 3.45
N LEU A 372 42.87 -1.63 2.92
CA LEU A 372 43.29 -1.74 1.52
C LEU A 372 44.63 -2.45 1.49
N LEU A 373 44.64 -3.65 0.93
CA LEU A 373 45.82 -4.49 0.75
C LEU A 373 46.14 -4.61 -0.75
N GLY A 374 47.41 -4.51 -1.11
CA GLY A 374 47.87 -4.43 -2.49
C GLY A 374 48.16 -3.00 -2.94
N GLY A 375 48.42 -2.81 -4.23
CA GLY A 375 48.72 -1.51 -4.83
C GLY A 375 49.10 -1.63 -6.31
N LYS A 376 49.62 -0.54 -6.89
CA LYS A 376 49.93 -0.40 -8.32
C LYS A 376 50.74 -1.55 -8.94
N ASN A 377 51.62 -2.15 -8.14
CA ASN A 377 52.61 -3.15 -8.59
C ASN A 377 52.36 -4.56 -8.03
N THR A 378 51.22 -4.80 -7.38
CA THR A 378 50.90 -6.12 -6.82
C THR A 378 49.93 -6.87 -7.74
N ALA A 379 50.22 -8.14 -7.98
CA ALA A 379 49.31 -9.00 -8.75
C ALA A 379 47.98 -9.18 -8.00
N TRP A 380 48.02 -9.32 -6.69
CA TRP A 380 46.83 -9.46 -5.86
C TRP A 380 46.50 -8.16 -5.13
N TRP A 381 45.23 -7.98 -4.79
CA TRP A 381 44.73 -6.89 -3.95
C TRP A 381 43.49 -7.34 -3.19
N ASN A 382 43.23 -6.70 -2.06
CA ASN A 382 42.01 -6.89 -1.29
C ASN A 382 41.53 -5.55 -0.72
N THR A 383 40.25 -5.28 -0.91
CA THR A 383 39.54 -4.15 -0.30
C THR A 383 38.53 -4.71 0.68
N THR A 384 38.64 -4.33 1.95
CA THR A 384 37.65 -4.64 2.98
C THR A 384 37.11 -3.33 3.53
N SER A 385 35.79 -3.22 3.65
CA SER A 385 35.11 -2.07 4.22
C SER A 385 33.96 -2.53 5.10
N VAL A 386 33.83 -1.94 6.29
CA VAL A 386 32.75 -2.20 7.24
C VAL A 386 32.15 -0.88 7.66
N SER A 387 30.82 -0.79 7.72
CA SER A 387 30.07 0.40 8.07
C SER A 387 29.02 0.08 9.14
N LEU A 388 28.76 1.06 10.00
CA LEU A 388 27.58 1.12 10.85
C LEU A 388 26.94 2.50 10.65
N SER A 389 25.68 2.53 10.24
CA SER A 389 24.93 3.77 10.02
C SER A 389 23.54 3.75 10.63
N LYS A 390 23.10 4.92 11.07
CA LYS A 390 21.73 5.19 11.49
C LYS A 390 21.03 6.01 10.41
N HIS A 391 19.77 5.70 10.17
CA HIS A 391 18.89 6.29 9.15
C HIS A 391 17.62 6.86 9.82
N ASP A 392 17.18 8.03 9.35
CA ASP A 392 15.90 8.66 9.65
C ASP A 392 15.08 8.66 8.36
N LEU A 393 13.94 7.96 8.38
CA LEU A 393 13.14 7.63 7.20
C LEU A 393 11.76 8.30 7.26
N ASP A 394 11.45 9.14 6.26
CA ASP A 394 10.08 9.61 5.96
C ASP A 394 9.47 8.64 4.94
N VAL A 395 8.42 7.93 5.33
CA VAL A 395 7.82 6.85 4.56
C VAL A 395 6.38 7.16 4.17
N ASN A 396 5.98 6.65 3.01
CA ASN A 396 4.64 6.79 2.48
C ASN A 396 4.10 5.42 2.10
N SER A 397 2.91 5.08 2.59
CA SER A 397 2.15 3.93 2.13
C SER A 397 0.89 4.37 1.41
N THR A 398 0.48 3.65 0.39
CA THR A 398 -0.75 3.87 -0.36
C THR A 398 -1.50 2.55 -0.42
N VAL A 399 -2.71 2.54 0.15
CA VAL A 399 -3.62 1.41 0.13
C VAL A 399 -4.65 1.64 -0.96
N ARG A 400 -4.66 0.75 -1.94
CA ARG A 400 -5.65 0.74 -3.02
C ARG A 400 -6.42 -0.55 -3.00
N LEU A 401 -7.74 -0.43 -3.03
CA LEU A 401 -8.64 -1.55 -3.21
C LEU A 401 -9.65 -1.17 -4.28
N ASP A 402 -9.47 -1.76 -5.45
CA ASP A 402 -10.34 -1.57 -6.60
C ASP A 402 -11.30 -2.77 -6.68
N GLY A 403 -12.58 -2.49 -6.85
CA GLY A 403 -13.57 -3.48 -7.23
C GLY A 403 -13.50 -3.77 -8.73
N ASN A 404 -14.23 -4.79 -9.16
CA ASN A 404 -14.35 -5.08 -10.59
C ASN A 404 -14.92 -3.86 -11.37
N ASN A 405 -14.59 -3.79 -12.68
CA ASN A 405 -14.92 -2.67 -13.56
C ASN A 405 -14.28 -1.30 -13.23
N GLY A 406 -13.22 -1.27 -12.42
CA GLY A 406 -12.45 -0.05 -12.17
C GLY A 406 -13.10 0.90 -11.15
N ILE A 407 -14.03 0.40 -10.33
CA ILE A 407 -14.55 1.14 -9.18
C ILE A 407 -13.45 1.19 -8.12
N ASN A 408 -12.95 2.39 -7.84
CA ASN A 408 -12.06 2.59 -6.71
C ASN A 408 -12.87 2.65 -5.40
N ILE A 409 -12.73 1.61 -4.57
CA ILE A 409 -13.44 1.50 -3.28
C ILE A 409 -12.59 2.18 -2.18
N ILE A 410 -11.30 1.85 -2.13
CA ILE A 410 -10.31 2.48 -1.26
C ILE A 410 -9.19 3.07 -2.12
N ASN A 411 -8.83 4.32 -1.83
CA ASN A 411 -7.56 4.92 -2.25
C ASN A 411 -7.14 5.90 -1.16
N ASN A 412 -6.37 5.41 -0.21
CA ASN A 412 -5.87 6.21 0.89
C ASN A 412 -4.34 6.15 0.96
N SER A 413 -3.73 7.25 1.36
CA SER A 413 -2.28 7.33 1.54
C SER A 413 -1.96 7.78 2.95
N GLU A 414 -1.09 7.02 3.60
CA GLU A 414 -0.62 7.23 4.95
C GLU A 414 0.86 7.62 4.94
N ARG A 415 1.24 8.53 5.83
CA ARG A 415 2.64 8.85 6.09
C ARG A 415 3.08 8.29 7.43
N GLY A 416 4.35 7.93 7.52
CA GLY A 416 4.99 7.52 8.77
C GLY A 416 6.42 8.03 8.82
N ASN A 417 7.02 8.01 10.02
CA ASN A 417 8.45 8.21 10.19
C ASN A 417 8.98 7.04 11.02
N THR A 418 10.15 6.53 10.65
CA THR A 418 10.85 5.50 11.42
C THR A 418 12.37 5.70 11.37
N ASP A 419 13.06 5.05 12.29
CA ASP A 419 14.51 4.97 12.29
C ASP A 419 14.95 3.57 11.80
N ALA A 420 16.16 3.48 11.27
CA ALA A 420 16.80 2.18 11.02
C ALA A 420 18.29 2.21 11.38
N ASP A 421 18.79 1.10 11.90
CA ASP A 421 20.20 0.83 12.13
C ASP A 421 20.67 -0.19 11.09
N VAL A 422 21.77 0.12 10.40
CA VAL A 422 22.31 -0.70 9.31
C VAL A 422 23.78 -0.99 9.55
N PHE A 423 24.11 -2.27 9.65
CA PHE A 423 25.48 -2.77 9.61
C PHE A 423 25.77 -3.33 8.21
N SER A 424 26.93 -3.02 7.65
CA SER A 424 27.33 -3.58 6.37
C SER A 424 28.81 -3.91 6.31
N ALA A 425 29.14 -5.01 5.65
CA ALA A 425 30.50 -5.47 5.42
C ALA A 425 30.67 -5.89 3.97
N TYR A 426 31.64 -5.26 3.31
CA TYR A 426 32.00 -5.54 1.92
C TYR A 426 33.46 -5.98 1.83
N ASN A 427 33.72 -7.06 1.10
CA ASN A 427 35.04 -7.54 0.79
C ASN A 427 35.18 -7.84 -0.70
N GLU A 428 36.27 -7.37 -1.30
CA GLU A 428 36.60 -7.64 -2.69
C GLU A 428 38.06 -8.09 -2.78
N LEU A 429 38.28 -9.30 -3.28
CA LEU A 429 39.59 -9.92 -3.49
C LEU A 429 39.84 -10.09 -4.98
N GLY A 430 40.96 -9.59 -5.49
CA GLY A 430 41.28 -9.72 -6.90
C GLY A 430 42.71 -10.14 -7.19
N TYR A 431 42.91 -10.66 -8.40
CA TYR A 431 44.19 -11.05 -8.95
C TYR A 431 44.33 -10.62 -10.41
N ASN A 432 45.27 -9.72 -10.69
CA ASN A 432 45.67 -9.29 -12.01
C ASN A 432 46.62 -10.31 -12.66
N PHE A 433 46.20 -10.90 -13.77
CA PHE A 433 47.00 -11.87 -14.53
C PHE A 433 48.12 -11.19 -15.33
N LEU A 434 47.90 -9.95 -15.72
CA LEU A 434 48.87 -9.15 -16.46
C LEU A 434 48.87 -7.74 -15.89
N ILE A 435 50.05 -7.24 -15.58
CA ILE A 435 50.29 -5.84 -15.24
C ILE A 435 51.34 -5.31 -16.21
N LYS A 436 50.90 -4.47 -17.16
CA LYS A 436 51.75 -3.68 -18.04
C LYS A 436 51.61 -2.22 -17.65
N LYS A 437 52.54 -1.37 -18.13
CA LYS A 437 52.63 0.05 -17.77
C LYS A 437 51.27 0.79 -17.73
N ASN A 438 50.37 0.51 -18.67
CA ASN A 438 49.07 1.18 -18.78
C ASN A 438 47.88 0.23 -18.74
N ILE A 439 48.07 -1.08 -18.57
CA ILE A 439 47.00 -2.07 -18.66
C ILE A 439 47.14 -3.06 -17.51
N ALA A 440 46.05 -3.25 -16.76
CA ALA A 440 45.90 -4.36 -15.83
C ALA A 440 44.57 -5.06 -16.08
N HIS A 441 44.54 -6.38 -15.95
CA HIS A 441 43.29 -7.13 -16.03
C HIS A 441 43.37 -8.39 -15.19
N GLY A 442 42.23 -8.79 -14.62
CA GLY A 442 42.21 -9.78 -13.56
C GLY A 442 40.83 -10.27 -13.22
N ALA A 443 40.78 -11.39 -12.50
CA ALA A 443 39.54 -11.86 -11.89
C ALA A 443 39.38 -11.27 -10.48
N PHE A 444 38.14 -11.18 -10.01
CA PHE A 444 37.82 -10.79 -8.64
C PHE A 444 36.67 -11.63 -8.06
N LEU A 445 36.63 -11.67 -6.73
CA LEU A 445 35.58 -12.26 -5.91
C LEU A 445 35.10 -11.17 -4.93
N GLY A 446 33.82 -10.87 -4.94
CA GLY A 446 33.14 -9.96 -4.02
C GLY A 446 32.24 -10.72 -3.04
N LEU A 447 32.16 -10.24 -1.81
CA LEU A 447 31.19 -10.67 -0.81
C LEU A 447 30.63 -9.43 -0.12
N ASN A 448 29.30 -9.34 -0.08
CA ASN A 448 28.56 -8.26 0.55
C ASN A 448 27.61 -8.85 1.61
N TYR A 449 27.67 -8.31 2.81
CA TYR A 449 26.77 -8.65 3.91
C TYR A 449 26.16 -7.39 4.49
N ILE A 450 24.84 -7.39 4.68
CA ILE A 450 24.09 -6.26 5.21
C ILE A 450 23.11 -6.81 6.25
N ASP A 451 23.07 -6.18 7.41
CA ASP A 451 22.14 -6.45 8.50
C ASP A 451 21.38 -5.17 8.80
N THR A 452 20.05 -5.24 8.78
CA THR A 452 19.16 -4.09 8.81
C THR A 452 18.11 -4.28 9.89
N ASP A 453 18.11 -3.38 10.87
CA ASP A 453 17.07 -3.27 11.90
C ASP A 453 16.25 -2.01 11.64
N ILE A 454 14.95 -2.18 11.39
CA ILE A 454 14.00 -1.09 11.21
C ILE A 454 13.10 -1.00 12.45
N ASP A 455 13.07 0.17 13.06
CA ASP A 455 12.24 0.43 14.24
C ASP A 455 10.74 0.35 13.91
N GLY A 456 9.95 0.00 14.93
CA GLY A 456 8.50 0.01 14.81
C GLY A 456 7.95 1.44 14.72
N TYR A 457 6.97 1.66 13.86
CA TYR A 457 6.41 2.99 13.59
C TYR A 457 4.88 2.97 13.46
N THR A 458 4.29 4.14 13.27
CA THR A 458 2.85 4.28 12.99
C THR A 458 2.67 4.89 11.61
N SER A 459 1.90 4.22 10.76
CA SER A 459 1.41 4.79 9.51
C SER A 459 0.13 5.57 9.82
N GLY A 460 0.09 6.83 9.40
CA GLY A 460 -1.13 7.65 9.49
C GLY A 460 -1.44 8.16 10.89
N ASN A 461 -2.74 8.30 11.16
CA ASN A 461 -3.25 8.81 12.44
C ASN A 461 -4.45 7.97 12.93
N ALA A 462 -4.81 8.16 14.21
CA ALA A 462 -5.84 7.35 14.88
C ALA A 462 -7.26 7.46 14.29
N ASN A 463 -7.54 8.46 13.46
CA ASN A 463 -8.85 8.60 12.81
C ASN A 463 -8.92 7.89 11.45
N SER A 464 -7.80 7.37 10.95
CA SER A 464 -7.79 6.62 9.69
C SER A 464 -7.97 5.12 9.94
N ARG A 465 -8.84 4.50 9.16
CA ARG A 465 -9.04 3.05 9.19
C ARG A 465 -7.86 2.25 8.62
N THR A 466 -7.09 2.87 7.72
CA THR A 466 -5.91 2.26 7.10
C THR A 466 -4.62 2.63 7.82
N ALA A 467 -4.70 3.32 8.96
CA ALA A 467 -3.54 3.54 9.83
C ALA A 467 -3.19 2.26 10.58
N LEU A 468 -1.91 1.95 10.68
CA LEU A 468 -1.38 0.81 11.42
C LEU A 468 -0.28 1.25 12.37
N LYS A 469 -0.19 0.58 13.52
CA LYS A 469 1.06 0.48 14.27
C LYS A 469 1.80 -0.76 13.78
N ILE A 470 3.04 -0.58 13.35
CA ILE A 470 3.87 -1.61 12.73
C ILE A 470 5.01 -1.93 13.73
N ASP A 471 5.20 -3.21 14.04
CA ASP A 471 6.30 -3.64 14.92
C ASP A 471 7.64 -3.59 14.17
N SER A 472 8.75 -3.55 14.91
CA SER A 472 10.10 -3.54 14.35
C SER A 472 10.41 -4.81 13.55
N THR A 473 11.28 -4.69 12.56
CA THR A 473 11.73 -5.81 11.70
C THR A 473 13.24 -5.83 11.59
N SER A 474 13.82 -7.03 11.55
CA SER A 474 15.24 -7.27 11.30
C SER A 474 15.39 -8.13 10.05
N SER A 475 16.34 -7.82 9.17
CA SER A 475 16.67 -8.67 8.02
C SER A 475 18.16 -8.68 7.70
N GLU A 476 18.62 -9.80 7.16
CA GLU A 476 20.00 -10.01 6.72
C GLU A 476 20.01 -10.24 5.20
N ALA A 477 20.94 -9.61 4.48
CA ALA A 477 21.14 -9.82 3.05
C ALA A 477 22.59 -10.22 2.77
N TRP A 478 22.78 -11.15 1.84
CA TRP A 478 24.08 -11.67 1.44
C TRP A 478 24.16 -11.79 -0.08
N ASP A 479 25.15 -11.14 -0.69
CA ASP A 479 25.45 -11.29 -2.11
C ASP A 479 26.90 -11.74 -2.30
N SER A 480 27.12 -12.56 -3.33
CA SER A 480 28.45 -12.95 -3.80
C SER A 480 28.64 -12.57 -5.26
N GLU A 481 29.84 -12.12 -5.61
CA GLU A 481 30.18 -11.72 -6.97
C GLU A 481 31.41 -12.45 -7.46
N ILE A 482 31.37 -13.01 -8.66
CA ILE A 482 32.57 -13.50 -9.35
C ILE A 482 32.67 -12.78 -10.67
N GLY A 483 33.76 -12.05 -10.86
CA GLY A 483 33.87 -11.15 -12.00
C GLY A 483 35.26 -11.04 -12.59
N TYR A 484 35.32 -10.27 -13.66
CA TYR A 484 36.53 -9.92 -14.39
C TYR A 484 36.61 -8.41 -14.54
N GLN A 485 37.81 -7.87 -14.35
CA GLN A 485 38.07 -6.44 -14.51
C GLN A 485 39.12 -6.17 -15.59
N LEU A 486 38.97 -5.02 -16.24
CA LEU A 486 39.95 -4.43 -17.14
C LEU A 486 40.20 -2.98 -16.71
N GLN A 487 41.46 -2.64 -16.54
CA GLN A 487 41.92 -1.30 -16.20
C GLN A 487 42.86 -0.77 -17.29
N TYR A 488 42.65 0.47 -17.70
CA TYR A 488 43.47 1.18 -18.66
C TYR A 488 43.86 2.56 -18.15
N GLY A 489 45.16 2.80 -17.97
CA GLY A 489 45.73 4.10 -17.58
C GLY A 489 46.10 4.94 -18.81
N PHE A 490 45.74 6.23 -18.78
CA PHE A 490 46.03 7.18 -19.85
C PHE A 490 46.29 8.58 -19.31
N ASP A 491 46.84 9.46 -20.15
CA ASP A 491 46.98 10.88 -19.84
C ASP A 491 45.73 11.64 -20.31
N LEU A 492 45.12 12.40 -19.41
CA LEU A 492 43.99 13.28 -19.69
C LEU A 492 44.40 14.71 -19.40
N MET A 493 44.65 15.48 -20.46
CA MET A 493 45.04 16.91 -20.35
C MET A 493 46.26 17.15 -19.45
N GLY A 494 47.26 16.25 -19.50
CA GLY A 494 48.48 16.35 -18.69
C GLY A 494 48.35 15.81 -17.26
N THR A 495 47.23 15.15 -16.94
CA THR A 495 47.00 14.51 -15.64
C THR A 495 46.71 13.01 -15.78
N PRO A 496 47.19 12.15 -14.87
CA PRO A 496 46.89 10.72 -14.92
C PRO A 496 45.40 10.41 -14.77
N ALA A 497 44.87 9.57 -15.65
CA ALA A 497 43.51 9.07 -15.61
C ALA A 497 43.47 7.55 -15.79
N LYS A 498 42.37 6.94 -15.35
CA LYS A 498 42.08 5.52 -15.57
C LYS A 498 40.64 5.32 -15.97
N LEU A 499 40.49 4.37 -16.90
CA LEU A 499 39.23 3.73 -17.22
C LEU A 499 39.26 2.33 -16.61
N GLN A 500 38.22 1.98 -15.86
CA GLN A 500 38.00 0.65 -15.32
C GLN A 500 36.65 0.14 -15.79
N SER A 501 36.62 -1.14 -16.18
CA SER A 501 35.37 -1.86 -16.44
C SER A 501 35.38 -3.15 -15.65
N LYS A 502 34.24 -3.48 -15.04
CA LYS A 502 34.00 -4.77 -14.39
C LYS A 502 32.77 -5.43 -14.99
N LEU A 503 32.84 -6.74 -15.13
CA LEU A 503 31.71 -7.60 -15.45
C LEU A 503 31.68 -8.71 -14.41
N ALA A 504 30.56 -8.85 -13.70
CA ALA A 504 30.37 -9.84 -12.66
C ALA A 504 29.13 -10.68 -12.90
N TYR A 505 29.20 -11.93 -12.49
CA TYR A 505 28.05 -12.75 -12.13
C TYR A 505 27.81 -12.58 -10.64
N VAL A 506 26.57 -12.28 -10.26
CA VAL A 506 26.13 -12.09 -8.88
C VAL A 506 25.19 -13.22 -8.50
N HIS A 507 25.40 -13.78 -7.32
CA HIS A 507 24.53 -14.76 -6.71
C HIS A 507 24.07 -14.26 -5.33
N VAL A 508 22.75 -14.09 -5.17
CA VAL A 508 22.06 -13.73 -3.92
C VAL A 508 21.95 -14.99 -3.07
N ILE A 509 22.57 -14.96 -1.90
CA ILE A 509 22.53 -16.05 -0.93
C ILE A 509 21.32 -15.87 0.01
N GLU A 510 21.05 -14.61 0.39
CA GLU A 510 19.92 -14.19 1.19
C GLU A 510 19.48 -12.80 0.70
N ASP A 511 18.19 -12.63 0.40
CA ASP A 511 17.67 -11.43 -0.26
C ASP A 511 17.43 -10.25 0.71
N GLY A 512 17.30 -10.53 2.02
CA GLY A 512 16.98 -9.55 3.05
C GLY A 512 15.50 -9.17 3.10
N LEU A 513 14.63 -9.93 2.45
CA LEU A 513 13.19 -9.71 2.42
C LEU A 513 12.55 -10.29 3.68
N VAL A 514 11.57 -9.56 4.23
CA VAL A 514 10.82 -9.98 5.42
C VAL A 514 9.58 -10.74 4.96
N ASP A 515 9.42 -11.98 5.40
CA ASP A 515 8.27 -12.82 5.07
C ASP A 515 7.09 -12.64 6.04
N ARG A 516 7.35 -12.05 7.22
CA ARG A 516 6.38 -11.90 8.31
C ARG A 516 6.42 -10.50 8.92
N LEU A 517 5.25 -9.90 9.10
CA LEU A 517 5.09 -8.62 9.78
C LEU A 517 3.98 -8.67 10.82
N SER A 518 4.24 -8.06 11.96
CA SER A 518 3.27 -7.89 13.02
C SER A 518 2.76 -6.45 13.02
N THR A 519 1.45 -6.27 13.00
CA THR A 519 0.81 -4.96 12.95
C THR A 519 -0.37 -4.88 13.93
N ARG A 520 -0.79 -3.66 14.26
CA ARG A 520 -2.03 -3.38 14.97
C ARG A 520 -2.82 -2.30 14.24
N SER A 521 -4.05 -2.60 13.86
CA SER A 521 -4.93 -1.62 13.22
C SER A 521 -5.53 -0.65 14.23
N PHE A 522 -5.64 0.62 13.87
CA PHE A 522 -6.38 1.61 14.66
C PHE A 522 -7.89 1.47 14.50
N ALA A 523 -8.37 0.87 13.41
CA ALA A 523 -9.79 0.72 13.12
C ALA A 523 -10.50 -0.20 14.13
N ASP A 524 -9.83 -1.28 14.56
CA ASP A 524 -10.40 -2.30 15.44
C ASP A 524 -9.52 -2.64 16.66
N GLY A 525 -8.33 -2.03 16.76
CA GLY A 525 -7.36 -2.28 17.82
C GLY A 525 -6.71 -3.66 17.80
N GLN A 526 -7.00 -4.51 16.81
CA GLN A 526 -6.55 -5.89 16.75
C GLN A 526 -5.12 -6.00 16.25
N LYS A 527 -4.36 -6.91 16.86
CA LYS A 527 -3.01 -7.29 16.43
C LYS A 527 -3.12 -8.40 15.39
N ARG A 528 -2.37 -8.29 14.28
CA ARG A 528 -2.33 -9.28 13.21
C ARG A 528 -0.88 -9.61 12.87
N ASP A 529 -0.59 -10.91 12.74
CA ASP A 529 0.66 -11.42 12.19
C ASP A 529 0.39 -11.84 10.75
N ILE A 530 0.98 -11.13 9.80
CA ILE A 530 0.81 -11.38 8.37
C ILE A 530 2.05 -12.09 7.86
N SER A 531 1.84 -13.06 6.99
CA SER A 531 2.91 -13.70 6.24
C SER A 531 2.57 -13.68 4.75
N ILE A 532 3.54 -13.36 3.91
CA ILE A 532 3.43 -13.57 2.47
C ILE A 532 4.43 -14.63 2.04
N THR A 533 4.01 -15.50 1.12
CA THR A 533 4.96 -16.33 0.39
C THR A 533 5.55 -15.47 -0.71
N GLN A 534 6.78 -15.02 -0.53
CA GLN A 534 7.49 -14.32 -1.59
C GLN A 534 7.87 -15.33 -2.67
N ALA A 535 7.59 -14.96 -3.92
CA ALA A 535 7.83 -15.80 -5.09
C ALA A 535 8.97 -15.25 -5.94
N ASP A 536 9.86 -14.46 -5.34
CA ASP A 536 11.03 -13.97 -6.05
C ASP A 536 12.08 -15.09 -6.13
N LYS A 537 12.62 -15.28 -7.32
CA LYS A 537 13.53 -16.39 -7.67
C LYS A 537 14.75 -15.92 -8.44
N ASP A 538 14.96 -14.61 -8.50
CA ASP A 538 16.10 -14.04 -9.21
C ASP A 538 17.32 -13.95 -8.30
N ASP A 539 17.81 -15.13 -7.93
CA ASP A 539 19.02 -15.32 -7.14
C ASP A 539 20.29 -15.07 -7.97
N ASP A 540 20.18 -15.04 -9.30
CA ASP A 540 21.32 -15.05 -10.21
C ASP A 540 21.19 -13.97 -11.29
N TYR A 541 22.13 -13.04 -11.34
CA TYR A 541 22.12 -11.97 -12.35
C TYR A 541 23.54 -11.51 -12.73
N GLY A 542 23.63 -10.68 -13.75
CA GLY A 542 24.87 -10.04 -14.17
C GLY A 542 24.95 -8.58 -13.76
N ARG A 543 26.15 -8.10 -13.42
CA ARG A 543 26.43 -6.69 -13.12
C ARG A 543 27.55 -6.18 -14.03
N PHE A 544 27.35 -5.00 -14.61
CA PHE A 544 28.35 -4.31 -15.40
C PHE A 544 28.64 -2.94 -14.77
N GLU A 545 29.92 -2.63 -14.59
CA GLU A 545 30.39 -1.36 -14.04
C GLU A 545 31.39 -0.71 -15.01
N LEU A 546 31.31 0.60 -15.14
CA LEU A 546 32.25 1.44 -15.87
C LEU A 546 32.60 2.67 -15.05
N SER A 547 33.87 2.75 -14.63
CA SER A 547 34.39 3.87 -13.84
C SER A 547 35.50 4.60 -14.60
N VAL A 548 35.44 5.93 -14.61
CA VAL A 548 36.50 6.83 -15.09
C VAL A 548 36.94 7.70 -13.94
N SER A 549 38.25 7.76 -13.73
CA SER A 549 38.80 8.51 -12.60
C SER A 549 40.11 9.20 -12.94
N ASN A 550 40.34 10.39 -12.37
CA ASN A 550 41.38 11.31 -12.80
C ASN A 550 41.96 12.13 -11.63
N LYS A 551 43.28 12.27 -11.60
CA LYS A 551 44.01 13.13 -10.65
C LYS A 551 44.06 14.57 -11.18
N VAL A 552 42.95 15.30 -11.03
CA VAL A 552 42.77 16.66 -11.57
C VAL A 552 43.81 17.66 -11.03
N ASP A 553 44.27 17.46 -9.78
CA ASP A 553 45.34 18.24 -9.15
C ASP A 553 46.14 17.35 -8.17
N ASN A 554 47.22 17.86 -7.58
CA ASN A 554 48.09 17.14 -6.64
C ASN A 554 47.34 16.48 -5.48
N ASN A 555 46.27 17.12 -5.02
CA ASN A 555 45.47 16.73 -3.86
C ASN A 555 44.00 16.43 -4.21
N VAL A 556 43.61 16.54 -5.48
CA VAL A 556 42.21 16.42 -5.91
C VAL A 556 42.06 15.25 -6.87
N TYR A 557 41.11 14.38 -6.56
CA TYR A 557 40.70 13.26 -7.37
C TYR A 557 39.24 13.44 -7.80
N ALA A 558 38.94 13.17 -9.07
CA ALA A 558 37.57 13.14 -9.58
C ALA A 558 37.27 11.75 -10.12
N TYR A 559 36.03 11.29 -9.93
CA TYR A 559 35.56 10.03 -10.47
C TYR A 559 34.12 10.12 -10.96
N LEU A 560 33.81 9.34 -11.99
CA LEU A 560 32.49 9.09 -12.52
C LEU A 560 32.34 7.58 -12.64
N ASN A 561 31.39 7.01 -11.91
CA ASN A 561 31.05 5.60 -11.97
C ASN A 561 29.63 5.46 -12.53
N GLY A 562 29.41 4.40 -13.31
CA GLY A 562 28.07 3.98 -13.69
C GLY A 562 28.00 2.47 -13.70
N ASP A 563 26.91 1.93 -13.17
CA ASP A 563 26.67 0.50 -13.11
C ASP A 563 25.23 0.14 -13.50
N THR A 564 25.05 -1.11 -13.90
CA THR A 564 23.74 -1.64 -14.30
C THR A 564 23.68 -3.15 -14.10
N THR A 565 22.50 -3.65 -13.74
CA THR A 565 22.21 -5.09 -13.68
C THR A 565 21.55 -5.59 -14.96
N PHE A 566 21.75 -6.86 -15.28
CA PHE A 566 21.15 -7.51 -16.43
C PHE A 566 20.87 -8.99 -16.15
N ALA A 567 19.98 -9.58 -16.96
CA ALA A 567 19.48 -10.94 -16.76
C ALA A 567 18.80 -11.15 -15.39
N ARG A 568 18.11 -10.09 -14.91
CA ARG A 568 17.21 -10.05 -13.77
C ARG A 568 15.88 -9.41 -14.22
N ASP A 569 14.79 -9.79 -13.59
CA ASP A 569 13.45 -9.24 -13.79
C ASP A 569 13.44 -7.74 -13.45
N ASP A 570 13.98 -7.37 -12.30
CA ASP A 570 14.20 -5.99 -11.88
C ASP A 570 15.54 -5.46 -12.37
N LYS A 571 15.54 -4.27 -12.98
CA LYS A 571 16.75 -3.60 -13.44
C LYS A 571 17.11 -2.46 -12.52
N ASP A 572 18.35 -2.51 -12.07
CA ASP A 572 18.97 -1.46 -11.27
C ASP A 572 20.04 -0.80 -12.12
N SER A 573 20.07 0.53 -12.11
CA SER A 573 21.11 1.32 -12.74
C SER A 573 21.44 2.53 -11.90
N SER A 574 22.73 2.83 -11.80
CA SER A 574 23.20 3.98 -11.06
C SER A 574 24.25 4.78 -11.83
N VAL A 575 24.31 6.08 -11.56
CA VAL A 575 25.40 6.94 -11.99
C VAL A 575 25.84 7.77 -10.80
N GLN A 576 27.12 7.72 -10.48
CA GLN A 576 27.74 8.45 -9.37
C GLN A 576 28.87 9.35 -9.87
N LEU A 577 28.82 10.61 -9.48
CA LEU A 577 29.90 11.58 -9.67
C LEU A 577 30.46 11.97 -8.31
N GLY A 578 31.79 11.98 -8.15
CA GLY A 578 32.39 12.39 -6.89
C GLY A 578 33.77 13.02 -7.01
N LEU A 579 34.16 13.65 -5.91
CA LEU A 579 35.45 14.32 -5.71
C LEU A 579 36.06 13.86 -4.39
N GLN A 580 37.35 13.56 -4.41
CA GLN A 580 38.13 13.31 -3.20
C GLN A 580 39.22 14.36 -3.05
N TYR A 581 39.35 14.94 -1.85
CA TYR A 581 40.39 15.89 -1.50
C TYR A 581 41.29 15.33 -0.40
N GLN A 582 42.60 15.31 -0.63
CA GLN A 582 43.60 14.89 0.35
C GLN A 582 44.28 16.11 0.99
N PHE A 583 44.41 16.09 2.31
CA PHE A 583 45.10 17.11 3.10
C PHE A 583 46.58 16.81 3.30
#